data_AF-A0A964XNS4-F1
#
_entry.id   AF-A0A964XNS4-F1
#
_cell.length_a   1.000
_cell.length_b   1.000
_cell.length_c   1.000
_cell.angle_alpha   90.00
_cell.angle_beta   90.00
_cell.angle_gamma   90.00
#
_symmetry.space_group_name_H-M   'P 1'
#
loop_
_entity.id
_entity.type
_entity.pdbx_description
1 polymer ?
#
loop_
_entity_poly.entity_id
_entity_poly.type
_entity_poly.pdbx_seq_one_letter_code
_entity_poly.pdbx_strand_id
1 'polypeptide(L)'
;TPLFWARRMAVEATVHRYDATRALGIPYELDPRTALIGLDEWTEMSALPQAFPSGQARRALLGPDRTVHLHTTDPGTTGEWLIDLTGEDIAVRQAHAKATVAVRAPATDLLLLMYGRRDLTDAGFEVFGDRELFERWREKSGDWSRRE
;
A
#
# COMPACT_ATOMS: atom_id res chain seq x y z
N THR A 1 -4.05 -13.56 15.81
CA THR A 1 -3.54 -14.92 16.13
C THR A 1 -2.01 -14.86 16.17
N PRO A 2 -1.30 -15.88 16.70
CA PRO A 2 0.17 -15.91 16.62
C PRO A 2 0.71 -15.76 15.19
N LEU A 3 0.04 -16.36 14.21
CA LEU A 3 0.40 -16.25 12.79
C LEU A 3 0.31 -14.81 12.26
N PHE A 4 -0.73 -14.06 12.65
CA PHE A 4 -0.86 -12.65 12.30
C PHE A 4 0.34 -11.85 12.80
N TRP A 5 0.73 -12.03 14.08
CA TRP A 5 1.86 -11.29 14.65
C TRP A 5 3.19 -11.70 14.01
N ALA A 6 3.39 -12.98 13.69
CA ALA A 6 4.57 -13.43 12.96
C ALA A 6 4.66 -12.79 11.56
N ARG A 7 3.55 -12.73 10.81
CA ARG A 7 3.46 -12.06 9.51
C ARG A 7 3.86 -10.58 9.64
N ARG A 8 3.21 -9.87 10.57
CA ARG A 8 3.47 -8.45 10.82
C ARG A 8 4.93 -8.19 11.16
N MET A 9 5.52 -8.94 12.10
CA MET A 9 6.92 -8.77 12.49
C MET A 9 7.89 -9.05 11.34
N ALA A 10 7.57 -9.97 10.43
CA ALA A 10 8.37 -10.20 9.22
C ALA A 10 8.31 -9.01 8.25
N VAL A 11 7.13 -8.41 8.07
CA VAL A 11 6.95 -7.20 7.25
C VAL A 11 7.68 -6.01 7.88
N GLU A 12 7.56 -5.81 9.20
CA GLU A 12 8.26 -4.74 9.90
C GLU A 12 9.78 -4.90 9.80
N ALA A 13 10.32 -6.09 10.05
CA ALA A 13 11.76 -6.35 9.89
C ALA A 13 12.24 -6.06 8.46
N THR A 14 11.40 -6.33 7.46
CA THR A 14 11.68 -6.07 6.05
C THR A 14 11.78 -4.58 5.76
N VAL A 15 10.84 -3.78 6.26
CA VAL A 15 10.82 -2.31 6.11
C VAL A 15 11.96 -1.66 6.87
N HIS A 16 12.21 -2.05 8.12
CA HIS A 16 13.33 -1.50 8.91
C HIS A 16 14.71 -1.89 8.34
N ARG A 17 14.82 -3.05 7.68
CA ARG A 17 16.03 -3.41 6.91
C ARG A 17 16.24 -2.48 5.72
N TYR A 18 15.19 -2.01 5.06
CA TYR A 18 15.32 -0.97 4.03
C TYR A 18 15.88 0.32 4.64
N ASP A 19 15.35 0.76 5.79
CA ASP A 19 15.83 1.97 6.45
C ASP A 19 17.33 1.85 6.82
N ALA A 20 17.76 0.69 7.33
CA ALA A 20 19.17 0.42 7.63
C ALA A 20 20.08 0.40 6.39
N THR A 21 19.66 -0.26 5.31
CA THR A 21 20.44 -0.35 4.06
C THR A 21 20.55 1.01 3.37
N ARG A 22 19.47 1.80 3.38
CA ARG A 22 19.45 3.18 2.89
C ARG A 22 20.43 4.06 3.68
N ALA A 23 20.44 3.96 5.01
CA ALA A 23 21.37 4.72 5.85
C ALA A 23 22.85 4.37 5.58
N LEU A 24 23.13 3.11 5.22
CA LEU A 24 24.45 2.63 4.84
C LEU A 24 24.81 2.90 3.37
N GLY A 25 23.86 3.37 2.55
CA GLY A 25 24.06 3.58 1.12
C GLY A 25 24.30 2.28 0.33
N ILE A 26 23.82 1.14 0.82
CA ILE A 26 23.98 -0.17 0.16
C ILE A 26 22.68 -0.60 -0.54
N PRO A 27 22.76 -1.47 -1.56
CA PRO A 27 21.56 -1.97 -2.24
C PRO A 27 20.61 -2.71 -1.30
N TYR A 28 19.32 -2.49 -1.49
CA TYR A 28 18.26 -3.24 -0.83
C TYR A 28 17.59 -4.18 -1.81
N GLU A 29 17.61 -5.48 -1.51
CA GLU A 29 16.91 -6.51 -2.27
C GLU A 29 15.93 -7.24 -1.36
N LEU A 30 14.75 -7.52 -1.90
CA LEU A 30 13.67 -8.24 -1.24
C LEU A 30 13.00 -9.16 -2.26
N ASP A 31 12.71 -10.40 -1.84
CA ASP A 31 11.88 -11.30 -2.64
C ASP A 31 10.51 -10.65 -2.88
N PRO A 32 10.08 -10.45 -4.15
CA PRO A 32 8.77 -9.89 -4.47
C PRO A 32 7.62 -10.57 -3.75
N ARG A 33 7.72 -11.88 -3.45
CA ARG A 33 6.69 -12.61 -2.70
C ARG A 33 6.55 -12.12 -1.26
N THR A 34 7.66 -11.74 -0.61
CA THR A 34 7.62 -11.11 0.71
C THR A 34 6.97 -9.73 0.64
N ALA A 35 7.22 -8.99 -0.45
CA ALA A 35 6.56 -7.70 -0.66
C ALA A 35 5.04 -7.83 -0.85
N LEU A 36 4.57 -8.86 -1.58
CA LEU A 36 3.15 -9.16 -1.71
C LEU A 36 2.46 -9.39 -0.37
N ILE A 37 3.11 -10.14 0.55
CA ILE A 37 2.59 -10.39 1.90
C ILE A 37 2.38 -9.07 2.66
N GLY A 38 3.34 -8.14 2.54
CA GLY A 38 3.24 -6.82 3.16
C GLY A 38 2.16 -5.94 2.52
N LEU A 39 1.97 -6.01 1.20
CA LEU A 39 0.92 -5.28 0.49
C LEU A 39 -0.47 -5.82 0.82
N ASP A 40 -0.64 -7.14 0.93
CA ASP A 40 -1.87 -7.78 1.42
C ASP A 40 -2.21 -7.30 2.82
N GLU A 41 -1.25 -7.38 3.77
CA GLU A 41 -1.49 -6.89 5.13
C GLU A 41 -1.82 -5.40 5.16
N TRP A 42 -1.05 -4.58 4.46
CA TRP A 42 -1.24 -3.14 4.49
C TRP A 42 -2.61 -2.75 3.94
N THR A 43 -3.03 -3.35 2.83
CA THR A 43 -4.34 -3.07 2.22
C THR A 43 -5.49 -3.57 3.09
N GLU A 44 -5.39 -4.78 3.66
CA GLU A 44 -6.34 -5.31 4.66
C GLU A 44 -6.51 -4.34 5.83
N MET A 45 -5.38 -3.91 6.43
CA MET A 45 -5.39 -3.00 7.57
C MET A 45 -5.94 -1.62 7.21
N SER A 46 -5.63 -1.11 6.02
CA SER A 46 -6.09 0.21 5.54
C SER A 46 -7.61 0.33 5.42
N ALA A 47 -8.33 -0.79 5.30
CA ALA A 47 -9.80 -0.80 5.22
C ALA A 47 -10.48 -0.78 6.60
N LEU A 48 -9.74 -1.15 7.65
CA LEU A 48 -10.28 -1.28 9.00
C LEU A 48 -10.56 0.09 9.65
N PRO A 49 -11.65 0.25 10.43
CA PRO A 49 -11.92 1.50 11.15
C PRO A 49 -10.76 1.99 12.04
N GLN A 50 -9.97 1.06 12.58
CA GLN A 50 -8.83 1.32 13.47
C GLN A 50 -7.65 1.98 12.76
N ALA A 51 -7.59 1.91 11.42
CA ALA A 51 -6.59 2.63 10.63
C ALA A 51 -6.78 4.16 10.67
N PHE A 52 -7.94 4.64 11.14
CA PHE A 52 -8.34 6.03 11.10
C PHE A 52 -8.47 6.63 12.50
N PRO A 53 -8.19 7.94 12.67
CA PRO A 53 -8.39 8.63 13.95
C PRO A 53 -9.88 8.77 14.34
N SER A 54 -10.79 8.71 13.36
CA SER A 54 -12.23 8.76 13.60
C SER A 54 -13.02 8.20 12.42
N GLY A 55 -14.28 7.82 12.65
CA GLY A 55 -15.19 7.42 11.57
C GLY A 55 -15.46 8.55 10.56
N GLN A 56 -15.38 9.82 10.97
CA GLN A 56 -15.50 10.96 10.05
C GLN A 56 -14.30 11.05 9.11
N ALA A 57 -13.08 10.86 9.63
CA ALA A 57 -11.87 10.85 8.80
C ALA A 57 -11.91 9.72 7.77
N ARG A 58 -12.40 8.54 8.16
CA ARG A 58 -12.64 7.42 7.24
C ARG A 58 -13.69 7.76 6.17
N ARG A 59 -14.86 8.26 6.56
CA ARG A 59 -15.93 8.62 5.61
C ARG A 59 -15.52 9.72 4.63
N ALA A 60 -14.62 10.62 5.01
CA ALA A 60 -14.14 11.67 4.12
C ALA A 60 -13.39 11.16 2.87
N LEU A 61 -12.85 9.93 2.93
CA LEU A 61 -12.26 9.27 1.77
C LEU A 61 -13.30 8.75 0.78
N LEU A 62 -14.51 8.43 1.25
CA LEU A 62 -15.55 7.85 0.43
C LEU A 62 -16.17 8.89 -0.51
N GLY A 63 -16.61 8.44 -1.69
CA GLY A 63 -17.26 9.31 -2.66
C GLY A 63 -17.46 8.61 -4.02
N PRO A 64 -18.37 9.15 -4.86
CA PRO A 64 -18.60 8.59 -6.19
C PRO A 64 -17.32 8.59 -7.01
N ASP A 65 -17.15 7.57 -7.85
CA ASP A 65 -16.01 7.41 -8.76
C ASP A 65 -14.65 7.53 -8.05
N ARG A 66 -14.51 6.95 -6.85
CA ARG A 66 -13.24 6.84 -6.13
C ARG A 66 -12.81 5.40 -6.02
N THR A 67 -11.90 5.01 -6.90
CA THR A 67 -11.29 3.68 -6.93
C THR A 67 -9.79 3.79 -7.14
N VAL A 68 -9.02 2.99 -6.38
CA VAL A 68 -7.56 2.91 -6.45
C VAL A 68 -7.17 1.51 -6.87
N HIS A 69 -6.30 1.38 -7.86
CA HIS A 69 -5.72 0.11 -8.29
C HIS A 69 -4.21 0.10 -8.05
N LEU A 70 -3.71 -0.92 -7.36
CA LEU A 70 -2.28 -1.20 -7.21
C LEU A 70 -1.93 -2.43 -8.03
N HIS A 71 -0.85 -2.39 -8.82
CA HIS A 71 -0.45 -3.50 -9.68
C HIS A 71 1.08 -3.65 -9.71
N THR A 72 1.58 -4.81 -9.30
CA THR A 72 3.01 -5.12 -9.35
C THR A 72 3.51 -5.38 -10.78
N THR A 73 4.75 -4.99 -11.07
CA THR A 73 5.32 -5.17 -12.42
C THR A 73 6.38 -6.28 -12.51
N ASP A 74 6.68 -6.98 -11.41
CA ASP A 74 7.70 -8.03 -11.39
C ASP A 74 7.33 -9.22 -12.28
N PRO A 75 8.24 -9.69 -13.14
CA PRO A 75 8.02 -10.91 -13.91
C PRO A 75 7.73 -12.11 -13.00
N GLY A 76 6.64 -12.83 -13.28
CA GLY A 76 6.29 -14.05 -12.56
C GLY A 76 5.73 -13.84 -11.15
N THR A 77 5.55 -12.60 -10.70
CA THR A 77 4.91 -12.26 -9.42
C THR A 77 3.89 -11.13 -9.62
N THR A 78 2.64 -11.50 -9.90
CA THR A 78 1.52 -10.57 -10.09
C THR A 78 0.75 -10.40 -8.79
N GLY A 79 0.64 -9.17 -8.31
CA GLY A 79 -0.26 -8.75 -7.24
C GLY A 79 -1.10 -7.56 -7.70
N GLU A 80 -2.41 -7.64 -7.47
CA GLU A 80 -3.37 -6.63 -7.96
C GLU A 80 -4.48 -6.36 -6.95
N TRP A 81 -4.48 -5.15 -6.39
CA TRP A 81 -5.46 -4.76 -5.38
C TRP A 81 -6.32 -3.63 -5.93
N LEU A 82 -7.63 -3.86 -5.95
CA LEU A 82 -8.60 -2.78 -6.15
C LEU A 82 -9.19 -2.38 -4.81
N ILE A 83 -9.03 -1.10 -4.50
CA ILE A 83 -9.63 -0.44 -3.34
C ILE A 83 -10.80 0.40 -3.85
N ASP A 84 -11.99 0.03 -3.40
CA ASP A 84 -13.23 0.70 -3.72
C ASP A 84 -13.65 1.61 -2.56
N LEU A 85 -13.77 2.91 -2.85
CA LEU A 85 -14.17 3.95 -1.92
C LEU A 85 -15.54 4.54 -2.30
N THR A 86 -16.29 3.88 -3.20
CA THR A 86 -17.58 4.38 -3.71
C THR A 86 -18.77 4.03 -2.82
N GLY A 87 -18.64 2.98 -2.00
CA GLY A 87 -19.69 2.50 -1.11
C GLY A 87 -19.75 3.19 0.26
N GLU A 88 -20.44 2.56 1.19
CA GLU A 88 -20.54 3.01 2.60
C GLU A 88 -19.27 2.71 3.42
N ASP A 89 -18.45 1.78 2.92
CA ASP A 89 -17.22 1.29 3.53
C ASP A 89 -16.11 1.15 2.49
N ILE A 90 -14.86 1.14 2.97
CA ILE A 90 -13.69 0.80 2.15
C ILE A 90 -13.70 -0.70 1.89
N ALA A 91 -13.77 -1.09 0.62
CA ALA A 91 -13.67 -2.49 0.21
C ALA A 91 -12.37 -2.75 -0.54
N VAL A 92 -11.71 -3.86 -0.25
CA VAL A 92 -10.48 -4.30 -0.91
C VAL A 92 -10.72 -5.65 -1.54
N ARG A 93 -10.30 -5.83 -2.79
CA ARG A 93 -10.36 -7.13 -3.49
C ARG A 93 -9.17 -7.32 -4.42
N GLN A 94 -8.78 -8.58 -4.61
CA GLN A 94 -7.78 -8.97 -5.60
C GLN A 94 -8.40 -8.94 -6.99
N ALA A 95 -8.04 -7.96 -7.83
CA ALA A 95 -8.59 -7.85 -9.18
C ALA A 95 -7.84 -6.88 -10.11
N HIS A 96 -7.67 -7.32 -11.36
CA HIS A 96 -7.36 -6.44 -12.48
C HIS A 96 -8.60 -5.64 -12.89
N ALA A 97 -8.59 -4.33 -12.69
CA ALA A 97 -9.65 -3.47 -13.19
C ALA A 97 -9.15 -2.07 -13.52
N LYS A 98 -9.89 -1.36 -14.38
CA LYS A 98 -9.76 0.09 -14.48
C LYS A 98 -10.22 0.71 -13.17
N ALA A 99 -9.50 1.75 -12.76
CA ALA A 99 -9.78 2.52 -11.57
C ALA A 99 -9.62 4.01 -11.88
N THR A 100 -10.07 4.84 -10.95
CA THR A 100 -9.93 6.30 -11.02
C THR A 100 -8.47 6.70 -10.98
N VAL A 101 -7.68 5.95 -10.21
CA VAL A 101 -6.24 6.00 -10.21
C VAL A 101 -5.64 4.59 -10.18
N ALA A 102 -4.61 4.36 -10.98
CA ALA A 102 -3.82 3.14 -10.96
C ALA A 102 -2.34 3.49 -10.71
N VAL A 103 -1.70 2.78 -9.78
CA VAL A 103 -0.27 2.88 -9.50
C VAL A 103 0.39 1.54 -9.78
N ARG A 104 1.45 1.56 -10.60
CA ARG A 104 2.22 0.38 -10.97
C ARG A 104 3.67 0.57 -10.60
N ALA A 105 4.29 -0.47 -10.06
CA ALA A 105 5.72 -0.52 -9.74
C ALA A 105 6.14 -1.96 -9.41
N PRO A 106 7.44 -2.25 -9.28
CA PRO A 106 7.90 -3.47 -8.62
C PRO A 106 7.28 -3.61 -7.22
N ALA A 107 7.03 -4.83 -6.78
CA ALA A 107 6.34 -5.15 -5.53
C ALA A 107 7.04 -4.54 -4.32
N THR A 108 8.37 -4.61 -4.29
CA THR A 108 9.20 -4.00 -3.24
C THR A 108 9.01 -2.48 -3.23
N ASP A 109 8.96 -1.84 -4.39
CA ASP A 109 8.78 -0.40 -4.50
C ASP A 109 7.38 0.03 -4.08
N LEU A 110 6.34 -0.70 -4.48
CA LEU A 110 4.98 -0.47 -4.00
C LEU A 110 4.86 -0.65 -2.48
N LEU A 111 5.48 -1.68 -1.90
CA LEU A 111 5.49 -1.88 -0.45
C LEU A 111 6.14 -0.69 0.27
N LEU A 112 7.33 -0.29 -0.17
CA LEU A 112 8.07 0.83 0.43
C LEU A 112 7.34 2.16 0.22
N LEU A 113 6.66 2.33 -0.92
CA LEU A 113 5.75 3.44 -1.14
C LEU A 113 4.64 3.40 -0.09
N MET A 114 3.91 2.30 0.10
CA MET A 114 2.84 2.21 1.12
C MET A 114 3.34 2.61 2.52
N TYR A 115 4.53 2.16 2.92
CA TYR A 115 5.16 2.49 4.20
C TYR A 115 5.86 3.87 4.25
N GLY A 116 5.87 4.65 3.17
CA GLY A 116 6.38 6.03 3.15
C GLY A 116 7.90 6.15 3.06
N ARG A 117 8.54 5.09 2.60
CA ARG A 117 9.98 4.97 2.41
C ARG A 117 10.44 5.36 1.00
N ARG A 118 9.50 5.41 0.06
CA ARG A 118 9.63 5.91 -1.31
C ARG A 118 8.51 6.88 -1.64
N ASP A 119 8.74 7.70 -2.66
CA ASP A 119 7.80 8.68 -3.19
C ASP A 119 7.45 8.37 -4.65
N LEU A 120 6.25 8.76 -5.10
CA LEU A 120 5.82 8.61 -6.50
C LEU A 120 6.70 9.36 -7.51
N THR A 121 7.47 10.35 -7.05
CA THR A 121 8.46 11.05 -7.88
C THR A 121 9.77 10.28 -8.07
N ASP A 122 10.00 9.23 -7.28
CA ASP A 122 11.16 8.37 -7.50
C ASP A 122 10.98 7.53 -8.78
N ALA A 123 12.09 7.06 -9.35
CA ALA A 123 12.05 6.17 -10.51
C ALA A 123 11.37 4.82 -10.20
N GLY A 124 10.62 4.29 -11.17
CA GLY A 124 10.00 2.96 -11.09
C GLY A 124 8.49 2.97 -10.88
N PHE A 125 7.88 4.13 -10.58
CA PHE A 125 6.43 4.27 -10.44
C PHE A 125 5.79 4.79 -11.74
N GLU A 126 4.70 4.14 -12.14
CA GLU A 126 3.78 4.65 -13.15
C GLU A 126 2.45 4.97 -12.49
N VAL A 127 1.93 6.18 -12.70
CA VAL A 127 0.63 6.62 -12.16
C VAL A 127 -0.29 7.01 -13.33
N PHE A 128 -1.47 6.44 -13.35
CA PHE A 128 -2.51 6.73 -14.34
C PHE A 128 -3.75 7.26 -13.63
N GLY A 129 -4.30 8.39 -14.09
CA GLY A 129 -5.52 8.97 -13.53
C GLY A 129 -5.25 9.94 -12.38
N ASP A 130 -6.12 9.93 -11.36
CA ASP A 130 -6.14 10.92 -10.28
C ASP A 130 -5.07 10.64 -9.21
N ARG A 131 -3.87 11.19 -9.40
CA ARG A 131 -2.76 11.07 -8.44
C ARG A 131 -3.10 11.60 -7.05
N GLU A 132 -3.84 12.71 -6.96
CA GLU A 132 -4.17 13.32 -5.67
C GLU A 132 -5.11 12.42 -4.85
N LEU A 133 -6.02 11.70 -5.51
CA LEU A 133 -6.85 10.68 -4.86
C LEU A 133 -5.98 9.59 -4.22
N PHE A 134 -4.99 9.07 -4.94
CA PHE A 134 -4.09 8.03 -4.41
C PHE A 134 -3.29 8.54 -3.22
N GLU A 135 -2.66 9.72 -3.32
CA GLU A 135 -1.84 10.29 -2.25
C GLU A 135 -2.67 10.52 -0.98
N ARG A 136 -3.87 11.09 -1.14
CA ARG A 136 -4.82 11.31 -0.04
C ARG A 136 -5.28 10.00 0.60
N TRP A 137 -5.65 9.01 -0.20
CA TRP A 137 -6.07 7.69 0.31
C TRP A 137 -4.93 7.03 1.08
N ARG A 138 -3.73 6.95 0.49
CA ARG A 138 -2.55 6.33 1.09
C ARG A 138 -2.15 7.02 2.40
N GLU A 139 -2.15 8.36 2.41
CA GLU A 139 -1.85 9.14 3.60
C GLU A 139 -2.86 8.82 4.72
N LYS A 140 -4.16 8.98 4.47
CA LYS A 140 -5.18 8.84 5.53
C LYS A 140 -5.38 7.40 5.99
N SER A 141 -5.21 6.42 5.10
CA SER A 141 -5.43 5.00 5.42
C SER A 141 -4.16 4.30 5.93
N GLY A 142 -2.99 4.92 5.76
CA GLY A 142 -1.71 4.41 6.23
C GLY A 142 -1.26 4.96 7.59
N ASP A 143 -2.07 5.77 8.27
CA ASP A 143 -1.66 6.45 9.50
C ASP A 143 -1.23 5.48 10.60
N TRP A 144 -1.91 4.33 10.71
CA TRP A 144 -1.55 3.26 11.64
C TRP A 144 -0.11 2.74 11.47
N SER A 145 0.45 2.78 10.26
CA SER A 145 1.80 2.27 9.97
C SER A 145 2.91 3.26 10.31
N ARG A 146 2.55 4.49 10.71
CA ARG A 146 3.49 5.58 11.02
C ARG A 146 3.48 6.00 12.49
N ARG A 147 2.69 5.33 13.32
CA ARG A 147 2.59 5.60 14.77
C ARG A 147 3.59 4.79 15.61
N GLU A 148 4.64 4.26 14.97
CA GLU A 148 5.72 3.53 15.64
C GLU A 148 6.72 4.48 16.31
#